data_AF-A0AAD9VF21-F1
#
_entry.id   AF-A0AAD9VF21-F1
#
_cell.length_a   1.000
_cell.length_b   1.000
_cell.length_c   1.000
_cell.angle_alpha   90.00
_cell.angle_beta   90.00
_cell.angle_gamma   90.00
#
_symmetry.space_group_name_H-M   'P 1'
#
loop_
_entity.id
_entity.type
_entity.pdbx_description
1 polymer ?
#
loop_
_entity_poly.entity_id
_entity_poly.type
_entity_poly.pdbx_seq_one_letter_code
_entity_poly.pdbx_strand_id
1 'polypeptide(L)'
;MPPTSLTKEQIDKLHELWEAGLTSVGDKRKIHAAVEATGLYEKTIKNWIGNERKRKGLATKRGPRNPENNMSKYMPSQKRKKSSYSVFKSTFLSSDQAVKMLADGHGPGEVQKQANVAYRQLSVEEMEGLKKKAEEENSGEPTVQIPRQRLIRKIKTNIHADMQKLDRMGCPSIWLGYTRVAPERLFSAQMADLAKDATFTNYVVSTMANKLSSQTNRGKKHVARSTPYRALPDSELDTFTRGTEGSQDNQELDPAPNKALQTDDS
;
A
#
# COMPACT_ATOMS: atom_id res chain seq x y z
N MET A 1 23.54 19.42 -0.97
CA MET A 1 23.54 18.85 0.40
C MET A 1 24.40 17.60 0.38
N PRO A 2 25.35 17.40 1.31
CA PRO A 2 26.14 16.18 1.34
C PRO A 2 25.28 15.00 1.86
N PRO A 3 25.44 13.79 1.31
CA PRO A 3 24.91 12.59 1.92
C PRO A 3 25.82 12.19 3.10
N THR A 4 25.40 12.47 4.34
CA THR A 4 26.12 11.96 5.51
C THR A 4 25.92 10.46 5.65
N SER A 5 26.79 9.68 5.01
CA SER A 5 27.15 8.34 5.46
C SER A 5 27.76 8.47 6.86
N LEU A 6 27.01 8.05 7.88
CA LEU A 6 27.52 7.98 9.25
C LEU A 6 28.67 6.97 9.32
N THR A 7 29.72 7.27 10.09
CA THR A 7 30.78 6.30 10.32
C THR A 7 30.27 5.13 11.17
N LYS A 8 30.96 3.99 11.12
CA LYS A 8 30.61 2.82 11.93
C LYS A 8 30.60 3.15 13.43
N GLU A 9 31.63 3.85 13.91
CA GLU A 9 31.74 4.32 15.30
C GLU A 9 30.57 5.21 15.73
N GLN A 10 30.13 6.12 14.85
CA GLN A 10 28.95 6.96 15.11
C GLN A 10 27.66 6.13 15.19
N ILE A 11 27.51 5.12 14.33
CA ILE A 11 26.36 4.20 14.36
C ILE A 11 26.36 3.36 15.63
N ASP A 12 27.51 2.80 16.00
CA ASP A 12 27.67 1.96 17.19
C ASP A 12 27.39 2.78 18.47
N LYS A 13 27.90 4.02 18.55
CA LYS A 13 27.61 4.93 19.68
C LYS A 13 26.14 5.38 19.74
N LEU A 14 25.50 5.60 18.59
CA LEU A 14 24.06 5.87 18.53
C LEU A 14 23.22 4.66 18.99
N HIS A 15 23.66 3.43 18.71
CA HIS A 15 23.03 2.21 19.23
C HIS A 15 23.19 2.05 20.74
N GLU A 16 24.37 2.32 21.30
CA GLU A 16 24.59 2.34 22.75
C GLU A 16 23.63 3.32 23.45
N LEU A 17 23.55 4.55 22.94
CA LEU A 17 22.65 5.59 23.46
C LEU A 17 21.16 5.22 23.28
N TRP A 18 20.82 4.51 22.20
CA TRP A 18 19.47 4.01 21.97
C TRP A 18 19.04 2.98 23.01
N GLU A 19 19.89 1.99 23.32
CA GLU A 19 19.61 1.00 24.37
C GLU A 19 19.62 1.65 25.77
N ALA A 20 20.40 2.73 25.98
CA ALA A 20 20.30 3.63 27.15
C ALA A 20 19.04 4.55 27.14
N GLY A 21 18.16 4.40 26.16
CA GLY A 21 16.85 5.05 26.12
C GLY A 21 16.76 6.37 25.34
N LEU A 22 17.62 6.60 24.34
CA LEU A 22 17.47 7.66 23.32
C LEU A 22 16.41 7.28 22.27
N THR A 23 15.21 6.94 22.70
CA THR A 23 14.13 6.42 21.84
C THR A 23 13.12 7.48 21.38
N SER A 24 13.29 8.75 21.80
CA SER A 24 12.35 9.84 21.53
C SER A 24 13.05 11.14 21.14
N VAL A 25 12.49 11.84 20.15
CA VAL A 25 12.93 13.17 19.70
C VAL A 25 12.49 14.31 20.66
N GLY A 26 11.64 13.99 21.66
CA GLY A 26 11.18 14.97 22.65
C GLY A 26 12.16 15.26 23.79
N ASP A 27 13.11 14.34 24.07
CA ASP A 27 14.03 14.48 25.20
C ASP A 27 15.29 15.28 24.78
N LYS A 28 15.20 16.61 24.93
CA LYS A 28 16.27 17.54 24.58
C LYS A 28 17.60 17.25 25.31
N ARG A 29 17.55 16.72 26.55
CA ARG A 29 18.76 16.46 27.35
C ARG A 29 19.53 15.28 26.78
N LYS A 30 18.85 14.17 26.48
CA LYS A 30 19.47 13.00 25.84
C LYS A 30 19.97 13.32 24.44
N ILE A 31 19.27 14.18 23.69
CA ILE A 31 19.73 14.62 22.37
C ILE A 31 21.01 15.44 22.48
N HIS A 32 21.14 16.34 23.47
CA HIS A 32 22.39 17.09 23.69
C HIS A 32 23.56 16.17 24.02
N ALA A 33 23.38 15.24 24.97
CA ALA A 33 24.38 14.23 25.30
C ALA A 33 24.77 13.37 24.09
N ALA A 34 23.83 13.08 23.19
CA ALA A 34 24.11 12.38 21.94
C ALA A 34 24.89 13.22 20.92
N VAL A 35 24.66 14.55 20.85
CA VAL A 35 25.49 15.47 20.05
C VAL A 35 26.93 15.47 20.56
N GLU A 36 27.11 15.59 21.88
CA GLU A 36 28.43 15.59 22.52
C GLU A 36 29.16 14.25 22.33
N ALA A 37 28.46 13.12 22.49
CA ALA A 37 29.06 11.79 22.37
C ALA A 37 29.36 11.33 20.93
N THR A 38 28.78 11.96 19.90
CA THR A 38 28.91 11.50 18.49
C THR A 38 29.48 12.55 17.54
N GLY A 39 29.57 13.82 17.96
CA GLY A 39 29.93 14.96 17.11
C GLY A 39 28.91 15.29 16.01
N LEU A 40 27.74 14.64 16.02
CA LEU A 40 26.73 14.78 14.97
C LEU A 40 25.79 15.96 15.23
N TYR A 41 25.39 16.64 14.14
CA TYR A 41 24.34 17.65 14.19
C TYR A 41 23.03 17.08 14.75
N GLU A 42 22.35 17.86 15.59
CA GLU A 42 21.08 17.51 16.24
C GLU A 42 20.02 16.96 15.26
N LYS A 43 19.92 17.55 14.07
CA LYS A 43 19.02 17.13 12.98
C LYS A 43 19.32 15.71 12.49
N THR A 44 20.61 15.34 12.40
CA THR A 44 21.05 14.01 11.95
C THR A 44 20.69 12.95 13.00
N ILE A 45 20.91 13.25 14.28
CA ILE A 45 20.52 12.38 15.40
C ILE A 45 19.00 12.19 15.44
N LYS A 46 18.21 13.27 15.34
CA LYS A 46 16.74 13.20 15.27
C LYS A 46 16.23 12.36 14.09
N ASN A 47 16.86 12.48 12.93
CA ASN A 47 16.54 11.67 11.76
C ASN A 47 16.91 10.19 11.96
N TRP A 48 18.06 9.92 12.57
CA TRP A 48 18.50 8.56 12.92
C TRP A 48 17.53 7.90 13.90
N ILE A 49 17.19 8.55 15.02
CA ILE A 49 16.16 8.10 15.99
C ILE A 49 14.84 7.82 15.25
N GLY A 50 14.41 8.71 14.37
CA GLY A 50 13.20 8.54 13.57
C GLY A 50 13.22 7.32 12.65
N ASN A 51 14.39 6.95 12.11
CA ASN A 51 14.57 5.78 11.27
C ASN A 51 14.75 4.49 12.09
N GLU A 52 15.45 4.55 13.22
CA GLU A 52 15.60 3.43 14.15
C GLU A 52 14.24 3.01 14.73
N ARG A 53 13.42 3.99 15.12
CA ARG A 53 12.00 3.76 15.48
C ARG A 53 11.22 3.06 14.37
N LYS A 54 11.40 3.44 13.10
CA LYS A 54 10.73 2.75 11.98
C LYS A 54 11.22 1.31 11.84
N ARG A 55 12.53 1.07 11.95
CA ARG A 55 13.17 -0.25 11.85
C ARG A 55 12.71 -1.20 12.96
N LYS A 56 12.70 -0.74 14.21
CA LYS A 56 12.24 -1.49 15.39
C LYS A 56 10.70 -1.53 15.53
N GLY A 57 9.94 -0.96 14.59
CA GLY A 57 8.46 -0.92 14.63
C GLY A 57 7.84 0.03 15.66
N LEU A 58 8.65 0.75 16.44
CA LEU A 58 8.28 1.72 17.49
C LEU A 58 7.93 3.12 16.97
N ALA A 59 8.06 3.35 15.66
CA ALA A 59 7.43 4.50 15.02
C ALA A 59 5.92 4.32 15.12
N THR A 60 5.22 5.37 15.57
CA THR A 60 3.76 5.40 15.62
C THR A 60 3.17 5.36 14.20
N LYS A 61 3.15 4.16 13.61
CA LYS A 61 2.30 3.87 12.45
C LYS A 61 0.89 4.25 12.88
N ARG A 62 0.17 4.99 12.03
CA ARG A 62 -1.31 4.93 12.06
C ARG A 62 -1.63 3.45 11.82
N GLY A 63 -2.02 2.76 12.89
CA GLY A 63 -1.69 1.34 13.03
C GLY A 63 -2.33 0.45 11.97
N PRO A 64 -1.74 -0.74 11.69
CA PRO A 64 -2.50 -1.81 11.08
C PRO A 64 -3.79 -2.04 11.87
N ARG A 65 -4.90 -2.19 11.16
CA ARG A 65 -6.23 -2.34 11.75
C ARG A 65 -6.26 -3.65 12.54
N ASN A 66 -6.23 -3.57 13.87
CA ASN A 66 -6.30 -4.76 14.73
C ASN A 66 -7.70 -5.41 14.57
N PRO A 67 -7.80 -6.65 14.03
CA PRO A 67 -9.09 -7.25 13.69
C PRO A 67 -9.85 -7.77 14.92
N GLU A 68 -9.19 -7.94 16.07
CA GLU A 68 -9.79 -8.53 17.27
C GLU A 68 -10.45 -7.48 18.17
N ASN A 69 -10.13 -6.19 17.98
CA ASN A 69 -10.67 -5.12 18.80
C ASN A 69 -11.99 -4.60 18.21
N ASN A 70 -13.06 -5.38 18.40
CA ASN A 70 -14.44 -5.09 17.98
C ASN A 70 -15.11 -3.90 18.73
N MET A 71 -14.34 -3.09 19.46
CA MET A 71 -14.80 -1.82 20.03
C MET A 71 -14.42 -0.63 19.15
N SER A 72 -15.37 -0.20 18.32
CA SER A 72 -15.91 1.17 18.14
C SER A 72 -15.07 2.44 18.39
N LYS A 73 -13.73 2.38 18.54
CA LYS A 73 -12.87 3.55 18.75
C LYS A 73 -12.68 4.42 17.49
N TYR A 74 -13.38 4.07 16.43
CA TYR A 74 -13.70 4.97 15.32
C TYR A 74 -15.09 5.56 15.57
N MET A 75 -15.20 6.48 16.53
CA MET A 75 -16.23 7.52 16.43
C MET A 75 -16.00 8.18 15.07
N PRO A 76 -16.95 8.13 14.12
CA PRO A 76 -16.83 8.94 12.93
C PRO A 76 -16.80 10.37 13.44
N SER A 77 -15.69 11.08 13.26
CA SER A 77 -15.63 12.51 13.57
C SER A 77 -16.80 13.15 12.84
N GLN A 78 -17.81 13.61 13.59
CA GLN A 78 -19.04 14.14 13.01
C GLN A 78 -18.63 15.12 11.92
N LYS A 79 -19.05 14.85 10.68
CA LYS A 79 -18.66 15.67 9.53
C LYS A 79 -19.03 17.10 9.91
N ARG A 80 -18.05 18.00 9.96
CA ARG A 80 -18.30 19.39 10.31
C ARG A 80 -19.37 19.92 9.36
N LYS A 81 -20.39 20.56 9.92
CA LYS A 81 -21.45 21.20 9.15
C LYS A 81 -20.81 22.08 8.07
N LYS A 82 -21.22 21.88 6.81
CA LYS A 82 -20.80 22.74 5.70
C LYS A 82 -21.36 24.14 5.93
N SER A 83 -20.54 25.16 5.73
CA SER A 83 -20.99 26.55 5.67
C SER A 83 -21.45 26.92 4.26
N SER A 84 -22.22 28.01 4.12
CA SER A 84 -22.55 28.59 2.81
C SER A 84 -21.30 28.90 1.98
N TYR A 85 -20.21 29.37 2.62
CA TYR A 85 -18.89 29.51 1.98
C TYR A 85 -18.32 28.16 1.48
N SER A 86 -18.48 27.07 2.23
CA SER A 86 -18.02 25.74 1.80
C SER A 86 -18.80 25.24 0.57
N VAL A 87 -20.10 25.50 0.51
CA VAL A 87 -20.94 25.18 -0.65
C VAL A 87 -20.51 26.04 -1.83
N PHE A 88 -20.47 27.36 -1.66
CA PHE A 88 -20.02 28.31 -2.69
C PHE A 88 -18.64 27.97 -3.25
N LYS A 89 -17.65 27.70 -2.39
CA LYS A 89 -16.30 27.38 -2.83
C LYS A 89 -16.27 26.10 -3.69
N SER A 90 -17.09 25.10 -3.36
CA SER A 90 -17.17 23.87 -4.16
C SER A 90 -17.82 24.10 -5.52
N THR A 91 -18.85 24.95 -5.62
CA THR A 91 -19.49 25.31 -6.89
C THR A 91 -18.60 26.23 -7.73
N PHE A 92 -17.96 27.23 -7.11
CA PHE A 92 -17.04 28.17 -7.79
C PHE A 92 -15.83 27.44 -8.37
N LEU A 93 -15.19 26.54 -7.62
CA LEU A 93 -14.05 25.74 -8.11
C LEU A 93 -14.43 24.73 -9.21
N SER A 94 -15.73 24.50 -9.43
CA SER A 94 -16.27 23.65 -10.51
C SER A 94 -16.86 24.48 -11.66
N SER A 95 -16.75 25.81 -11.62
CA SER A 95 -17.31 26.72 -12.62
C SER A 95 -16.36 26.91 -13.80
N ASP A 96 -16.91 27.26 -14.97
CA ASP A 96 -16.14 27.59 -16.17
C ASP A 96 -15.12 28.73 -15.92
N GLN A 97 -15.40 29.64 -14.98
CA GLN A 97 -14.47 30.70 -14.59
C GLN A 97 -13.22 30.12 -13.92
N ALA A 98 -13.37 29.19 -12.98
CA ALA A 98 -12.24 28.53 -12.33
C ALA A 98 -11.48 27.62 -13.30
N VAL A 99 -12.19 26.94 -14.22
CA VAL A 99 -11.57 26.10 -15.27
C VAL A 99 -10.76 26.95 -16.25
N LYS A 100 -11.29 28.11 -16.70
CA LYS A 100 -10.55 29.06 -17.55
C LYS A 100 -9.31 29.58 -16.85
N MET A 101 -9.42 30.08 -15.61
CA MET A 101 -8.25 30.55 -14.87
C MET A 101 -7.15 29.48 -14.75
N LEU A 102 -7.50 28.21 -14.54
CA LEU A 102 -6.52 27.11 -14.51
C LEU A 102 -5.90 26.83 -15.90
N ALA A 103 -6.68 26.96 -16.98
CA ALA A 103 -6.20 26.83 -18.36
C ALA A 103 -5.28 28.00 -18.78
N ASP A 104 -5.58 29.21 -18.31
CA ASP A 104 -4.79 30.43 -18.48
C ASP A 104 -3.50 30.44 -17.63
N GLY A 105 -3.25 29.36 -16.86
CA GLY A 105 -2.02 29.15 -16.09
C GLY A 105 -2.04 29.68 -14.65
N HIS A 106 -3.17 30.21 -14.16
CA HIS A 106 -3.26 30.69 -12.78
C HIS A 106 -3.15 29.54 -11.77
N GLY A 107 -2.35 29.74 -10.73
CA GLY A 107 -2.15 28.74 -9.69
C GLY A 107 -3.41 28.49 -8.84
N PRO A 108 -3.59 27.29 -8.25
CA PRO A 108 -4.74 26.98 -7.40
C PRO A 108 -4.95 27.92 -6.18
N GLY A 109 -3.88 28.61 -5.75
CA GLY A 109 -3.97 29.64 -4.71
C GLY A 109 -4.63 30.94 -5.19
N GLU A 110 -4.47 31.28 -6.47
CA GLU A 110 -5.03 32.48 -7.10
C GLU A 110 -6.52 32.29 -7.43
N VAL A 111 -6.89 31.14 -7.98
CA VAL A 111 -8.30 30.74 -8.15
C VAL A 111 -9.04 30.77 -6.79
N GLN A 112 -8.37 30.38 -5.70
CA GLN A 112 -8.94 30.49 -4.36
C GLN A 112 -9.03 31.93 -3.83
N LYS A 113 -8.10 32.83 -4.18
CA LYS A 113 -8.23 34.27 -3.88
C LYS A 113 -9.45 34.84 -4.61
N GLN A 114 -9.62 34.52 -5.89
CA GLN A 114 -10.76 34.98 -6.69
C GLN A 114 -12.09 34.47 -6.13
N ALA A 115 -12.16 33.20 -5.72
CA ALA A 115 -13.31 32.65 -5.01
C ALA A 115 -13.65 33.45 -3.73
N ASN A 116 -12.64 33.88 -2.97
CA ASN A 116 -12.86 34.67 -1.75
C ASN A 116 -13.38 36.09 -2.03
N VAL A 117 -12.96 36.70 -3.15
CA VAL A 117 -13.46 38.01 -3.60
C VAL A 117 -14.90 37.87 -4.07
N ALA A 118 -15.18 36.91 -4.97
CA ALA A 118 -16.51 36.64 -5.49
C ALA A 118 -17.51 36.35 -4.36
N TYR A 119 -17.15 35.55 -3.35
CA TYR A 119 -18.01 35.26 -2.21
C TYR A 119 -18.41 36.51 -1.39
N ARG A 120 -17.54 37.52 -1.32
CA ARG A 120 -17.84 38.79 -0.62
C ARG A 120 -18.70 39.75 -1.44
N GLN A 121 -18.80 39.52 -2.74
CA GLN A 121 -19.56 40.33 -3.70
C GLN A 121 -20.94 39.74 -4.02
N LEU A 122 -21.27 38.56 -3.48
CA LEU A 122 -22.58 37.94 -3.64
C LEU A 122 -23.70 38.82 -3.09
N SER A 123 -24.82 38.84 -3.81
CA SER A 123 -26.06 39.44 -3.35
C SER A 123 -26.62 38.74 -2.09
N VAL A 124 -27.53 39.42 -1.40
CA VAL A 124 -28.22 38.85 -0.23
C VAL A 124 -29.00 37.59 -0.62
N GLU A 125 -29.64 37.59 -1.79
CA GLU A 125 -30.42 36.48 -2.34
C GLU A 125 -29.55 35.25 -2.63
N GLU A 126 -28.39 35.44 -3.29
CA GLU A 126 -27.44 34.35 -3.54
C GLU A 126 -26.86 33.78 -2.24
N MET A 127 -26.55 34.65 -1.28
CA MET A 127 -26.08 34.25 0.04
C MET A 127 -27.12 33.48 0.83
N GLU A 128 -28.40 33.82 0.72
CA GLU A 128 -29.51 33.09 1.31
C GLU A 128 -29.72 31.73 0.63
N GLY A 129 -29.69 31.68 -0.71
CA GLY A 129 -29.70 30.43 -1.46
C GLY A 129 -28.55 29.49 -1.10
N LEU A 130 -27.36 30.02 -0.81
CA LEU A 130 -26.20 29.26 -0.34
C LEU A 130 -26.31 28.82 1.12
N LYS A 131 -26.95 29.62 2.00
CA LYS A 131 -27.30 29.20 3.37
C LYS A 131 -28.28 28.03 3.33
N LYS A 132 -29.36 28.16 2.56
CA LYS A 132 -30.37 27.11 2.38
C LYS A 132 -29.77 25.81 1.86
N LYS A 133 -28.94 25.86 0.81
CA LYS A 133 -28.19 24.68 0.32
C LYS A 133 -27.27 24.08 1.38
N ALA A 134 -26.57 24.91 2.16
CA ALA A 134 -25.73 24.43 3.25
C ALA A 134 -26.55 23.77 4.37
N GLU A 135 -27.73 24.30 4.69
CA GLU A 135 -28.67 23.72 5.64
C GLU A 135 -29.22 22.39 5.13
N GLU A 136 -29.66 22.29 3.87
CA GLU A 136 -30.10 21.06 3.21
C GLU A 136 -29.00 19.97 3.22
N GLU A 137 -27.75 20.34 2.90
CA GLU A 137 -26.59 19.44 2.98
C GLU A 137 -26.21 19.01 4.41
N ASN A 138 -26.64 19.77 5.42
CA ASN A 138 -26.38 19.50 6.84
C ASN A 138 -27.56 18.81 7.55
N SER A 139 -28.78 18.95 7.03
CA SER A 139 -30.01 18.32 7.53
C SER A 139 -30.22 16.93 6.94
N GLY A 140 -29.57 16.61 5.81
CA GLY A 140 -29.44 15.24 5.34
C GLY A 140 -28.86 14.36 6.45
N GLU A 141 -29.56 13.25 6.76
CA GLU A 141 -29.18 12.32 7.84
C GLU A 141 -27.68 12.00 7.82
N PRO A 142 -27.02 11.86 8.99
CA PRO A 142 -25.57 11.73 9.11
C PRO A 142 -25.08 10.49 8.36
N THR A 143 -24.72 10.69 7.09
CA THR A 143 -24.58 9.66 6.04
C THR A 143 -24.39 8.26 6.60
N VAL A 144 -25.49 7.50 6.67
CA VAL A 144 -25.46 6.06 6.96
C VAL A 144 -24.35 5.48 6.10
N GLN A 145 -23.41 4.81 6.77
CA GLN A 145 -22.13 4.35 6.20
C GLN A 145 -22.31 3.96 4.74
N ILE A 146 -21.64 4.68 3.80
CA ILE A 146 -21.81 4.52 2.34
C ILE A 146 -22.05 3.04 2.07
N PRO A 147 -23.28 2.62 1.68
CA PRO A 147 -23.65 1.22 1.76
C PRO A 147 -22.59 0.39 1.08
N ARG A 148 -22.11 -0.68 1.73
CA ARG A 148 -20.93 -1.44 1.27
C ARG A 148 -21.00 -1.77 -0.22
N GLN A 149 -22.21 -1.99 -0.72
CA GLN A 149 -22.56 -2.12 -2.14
C GLN A 149 -22.16 -0.91 -3.02
N ARG A 150 -22.44 0.35 -2.63
CA ARG A 150 -22.05 1.57 -3.36
C ARG A 150 -20.53 1.76 -3.40
N LEU A 151 -19.82 1.40 -2.32
CA LEU A 151 -18.36 1.38 -2.33
C LEU A 151 -17.81 0.29 -3.27
N ILE A 152 -18.37 -0.93 -3.21
CA ILE A 152 -18.03 -2.03 -4.13
C ILE A 152 -18.26 -1.61 -5.59
N ARG A 153 -19.43 -1.03 -5.92
CA ARG A 153 -19.72 -0.51 -7.27
C ARG A 153 -18.65 0.48 -7.75
N LYS A 154 -18.29 1.47 -6.92
CA LYS A 154 -17.23 2.44 -7.27
C LYS A 154 -15.86 1.77 -7.50
N ILE A 155 -15.50 0.79 -6.67
CA ILE A 155 -14.26 0.03 -6.84
C ILE A 155 -14.26 -0.72 -8.17
N LYS A 156 -15.35 -1.41 -8.55
CA LYS A 156 -15.48 -2.07 -9.85
C LYS A 156 -15.33 -1.10 -11.02
N THR A 157 -16.02 0.04 -10.98
CA THR A 157 -15.96 1.05 -12.05
C THR A 157 -14.53 1.57 -12.26
N ASN A 158 -13.81 1.84 -11.16
CA ASN A 158 -12.41 2.26 -11.23
C ASN A 158 -11.52 1.17 -11.86
N ILE A 159 -11.63 -0.08 -11.39
CA ILE A 159 -10.84 -1.21 -11.93
C ILE A 159 -11.10 -1.39 -13.42
N HIS A 160 -12.35 -1.29 -13.85
CA HIS A 160 -12.71 -1.38 -15.27
C HIS A 160 -12.07 -0.26 -16.12
N ALA A 161 -12.04 0.97 -15.61
CA ALA A 161 -11.38 2.09 -16.28
C ALA A 161 -9.84 1.91 -16.32
N ASP A 162 -9.23 1.41 -15.25
CA ASP A 162 -7.80 1.11 -15.19
C ASP A 162 -7.41 -0.02 -16.16
N MET A 163 -8.23 -1.08 -16.26
CA MET A 163 -8.05 -2.16 -17.24
C MET A 163 -8.17 -1.66 -18.68
N GLN A 164 -9.17 -0.84 -18.99
CA GLN A 164 -9.28 -0.21 -20.32
C GLN A 164 -8.07 0.67 -20.66
N LYS A 165 -7.44 1.30 -19.65
CA LYS A 165 -6.20 2.06 -19.85
C LYS A 165 -5.01 1.14 -20.13
N LEU A 166 -4.91 0.00 -19.43
CA LEU A 166 -3.87 -1.01 -19.68
C LEU A 166 -4.02 -1.61 -21.09
N ASP A 167 -5.24 -1.94 -21.51
CA ASP A 167 -5.53 -2.47 -22.85
C ASP A 167 -5.10 -1.50 -23.97
N ARG A 168 -5.35 -0.19 -23.80
CA ARG A 168 -4.88 0.86 -24.72
C ARG A 168 -3.35 1.01 -24.79
N MET A 169 -2.63 0.56 -23.75
CA MET A 169 -1.17 0.52 -23.71
C MET A 169 -0.62 -0.84 -24.17
N GLY A 170 -1.45 -1.72 -24.74
CA GLY A 170 -1.04 -3.07 -25.16
C GLY A 170 -0.66 -3.99 -24.00
N CYS A 171 -1.13 -3.69 -22.79
CA CYS A 171 -0.85 -4.47 -21.59
C CYS A 171 -2.06 -5.36 -21.25
N PRO A 172 -2.07 -6.63 -21.67
CA PRO A 172 -3.16 -7.55 -21.35
C PRO A 172 -3.32 -7.70 -19.83
N SER A 173 -4.52 -7.44 -19.33
CA SER A 173 -4.82 -7.37 -17.91
C SER A 173 -5.94 -8.33 -17.49
N ILE A 174 -5.81 -8.88 -16.28
CA ILE A 174 -6.82 -9.75 -15.65
C ILE A 174 -7.02 -9.25 -14.22
N TRP A 175 -8.28 -9.10 -13.82
CA TRP A 175 -8.64 -8.85 -12.43
C TRP A 175 -9.58 -9.94 -11.91
N LEU A 176 -9.20 -10.54 -10.79
CA LEU A 176 -9.99 -11.51 -10.05
C LEU A 176 -10.25 -10.96 -8.64
N GLY A 177 -11.50 -10.64 -8.37
CA GLY A 177 -11.99 -10.23 -7.05
C GLY A 177 -12.78 -11.35 -6.39
N TYR A 178 -12.81 -11.35 -5.06
CA TYR A 178 -13.69 -12.25 -4.31
C TYR A 178 -14.75 -11.45 -3.55
N THR A 179 -16.00 -11.55 -3.99
CA THR A 179 -17.12 -11.26 -3.08
C THR A 179 -17.43 -12.52 -2.29
N ARG A 180 -18.00 -12.38 -1.09
CA ARG A 180 -18.26 -13.52 -0.18
C ARG A 180 -19.18 -14.62 -0.76
N VAL A 181 -19.77 -14.41 -1.93
CA VAL A 181 -20.71 -15.30 -2.60
C VAL A 181 -20.13 -15.88 -3.89
N ALA A 182 -19.34 -15.10 -4.65
CA ALA A 182 -18.75 -15.54 -5.91
C ALA A 182 -17.44 -14.80 -6.25
N PRO A 183 -16.50 -15.47 -6.96
CA PRO A 183 -15.37 -14.80 -7.59
C PRO A 183 -15.89 -13.93 -8.76
N GLU A 184 -15.62 -12.64 -8.67
CA GLU A 184 -15.88 -11.69 -9.74
C GLU A 184 -14.65 -11.59 -10.64
N ARG A 185 -14.88 -11.49 -11.95
CA ARG A 185 -13.82 -11.55 -12.94
C ARG A 185 -13.99 -10.40 -13.93
N LEU A 186 -12.90 -9.74 -14.26
CA LEU A 186 -12.79 -8.80 -15.36
C LEU A 186 -11.56 -9.21 -16.16
N PHE A 187 -11.69 -9.24 -17.48
CA PHE A 187 -10.62 -9.64 -18.39
C PHE A 187 -10.48 -8.57 -19.47
N SER A 188 -9.24 -8.26 -19.83
CA SER A 188 -8.90 -7.60 -21.09
C SER A 188 -9.50 -8.38 -22.26
N ALA A 189 -9.88 -7.67 -23.32
CA ALA A 189 -10.31 -8.31 -24.57
C ALA A 189 -9.23 -9.25 -25.14
N GLN A 190 -7.94 -8.93 -24.90
CA GLN A 190 -6.79 -9.73 -25.32
C GLN A 190 -6.61 -11.03 -24.51
N MET A 191 -7.29 -11.15 -23.35
CA MET A 191 -7.24 -12.32 -22.46
C MET A 191 -8.59 -13.05 -22.38
N ALA A 192 -9.48 -12.84 -23.37
CA ALA A 192 -10.84 -13.38 -23.39
C ALA A 192 -10.89 -14.92 -23.44
N ASP A 193 -9.83 -15.58 -23.89
CA ASP A 193 -9.76 -17.06 -23.90
C ASP A 193 -9.34 -17.63 -22.54
N LEU A 194 -8.43 -16.97 -21.82
CA LEU A 194 -8.16 -17.29 -20.41
C LEU A 194 -9.37 -17.01 -19.51
N ALA A 195 -10.31 -16.15 -19.94
CA ALA A 195 -11.57 -15.93 -19.22
C ALA A 195 -12.47 -17.16 -19.18
N LYS A 196 -12.34 -18.04 -20.19
CA LYS A 196 -13.11 -19.28 -20.33
C LYS A 196 -12.40 -20.47 -19.69
N ASP A 197 -11.08 -20.40 -19.46
CA ASP A 197 -10.34 -21.48 -18.81
C ASP A 197 -10.67 -21.58 -17.31
N ALA A 198 -11.48 -22.59 -17.00
CA ALA A 198 -11.81 -22.97 -15.64
C ALA A 198 -10.59 -23.47 -14.86
N THR A 199 -9.59 -24.07 -15.52
CA THR A 199 -8.37 -24.61 -14.90
C THR A 199 -7.50 -23.48 -14.37
N PHE A 200 -7.15 -22.52 -15.22
CA PHE A 200 -6.47 -21.27 -14.83
C PHE A 200 -7.23 -20.55 -13.71
N THR A 201 -8.54 -20.34 -13.87
CA THR A 201 -9.35 -19.65 -12.86
C THR A 201 -9.32 -20.37 -11.51
N ASN A 202 -9.52 -21.68 -11.49
CA ASN A 202 -9.53 -22.50 -10.27
C ASN A 202 -8.15 -22.54 -9.61
N TYR A 203 -7.07 -22.62 -10.38
CA TYR A 203 -5.70 -22.58 -9.88
C TYR A 203 -5.39 -21.24 -9.17
N VAL A 204 -5.73 -20.11 -9.80
CA VAL A 204 -5.48 -18.78 -9.22
C VAL A 204 -6.35 -18.55 -7.98
N VAL A 205 -7.64 -18.88 -8.02
CA VAL A 205 -8.55 -18.74 -6.87
C VAL A 205 -8.10 -19.63 -5.70
N SER A 206 -7.73 -20.89 -5.97
CA SER A 206 -7.22 -21.81 -4.94
C SER A 206 -5.91 -21.31 -4.33
N THR A 207 -5.00 -20.76 -5.15
CA THR A 207 -3.74 -20.16 -4.69
C THR A 207 -3.99 -18.94 -3.79
N MET A 208 -4.95 -18.08 -4.14
CA MET A 208 -5.34 -16.94 -3.30
C MET A 208 -5.98 -17.40 -1.98
N ALA A 209 -6.90 -18.37 -2.03
CA ALA A 209 -7.53 -18.93 -0.84
C ALA A 209 -6.50 -19.58 0.11
N ASN A 210 -5.57 -20.37 -0.42
CA ASN A 210 -4.50 -21.02 0.34
C ASN A 210 -3.51 -20.03 0.96
N LYS A 211 -3.20 -18.91 0.28
CA LYS A 211 -2.39 -17.82 0.87
C LYS A 211 -3.12 -17.12 2.01
N LEU A 212 -4.42 -16.85 1.87
CA LEU A 212 -5.25 -16.21 2.91
C LEU A 212 -5.47 -17.11 4.14
N SER A 213 -5.74 -18.41 3.93
CA SER A 213 -5.86 -19.38 5.03
C SER A 213 -4.52 -19.55 5.77
N SER A 214 -3.41 -19.63 5.03
CA SER A 214 -2.05 -19.71 5.61
C SER A 214 -1.68 -18.47 6.44
N GLN A 215 -2.07 -17.27 6.01
CA GLN A 215 -1.89 -16.05 6.80
C GLN A 215 -2.73 -16.07 8.09
N THR A 216 -4.00 -16.49 7.99
CA THR A 216 -4.92 -16.59 9.13
C THR A 216 -4.41 -17.58 10.19
N ASN A 217 -3.81 -18.69 9.75
CA ASN A 217 -3.29 -19.75 10.63
C ASN A 217 -1.90 -19.45 11.22
N ARG A 218 -1.09 -18.56 10.61
CA ARG A 218 0.20 -18.14 11.18
C ARG A 218 0.05 -17.37 12.50
N GLY A 219 -1.11 -16.75 12.75
CA GLY A 219 -1.40 -16.08 14.03
C GLY A 219 -1.71 -17.04 15.20
N LYS A 220 -1.95 -18.33 14.95
CA LYS A 220 -2.42 -19.31 15.95
C LYS A 220 -1.40 -20.36 16.40
N LYS A 221 -0.15 -20.32 15.89
CA LYS A 221 0.88 -21.35 16.16
C LYS A 221 1.74 -21.10 17.41
N HIS A 222 1.28 -20.30 18.37
CA HIS A 222 1.92 -20.12 19.68
C HIS A 222 0.90 -20.23 20.82
N VAL A 223 0.26 -21.40 21.02
CA VAL A 223 -0.11 -22.00 22.33
C VAL A 223 -0.50 -23.48 22.08
N ALA A 224 0.45 -24.39 22.33
CA ALA A 224 0.27 -25.83 22.57
C ALA A 224 1.67 -26.40 22.87
N ARG A 225 2.28 -26.04 24.00
CA ARG A 225 2.18 -26.76 25.27
C ARG A 225 2.56 -28.25 25.13
N SER A 226 3.85 -28.49 25.36
CA SER A 226 4.45 -29.68 25.97
C SER A 226 3.51 -30.72 26.58
N THR A 227 3.73 -31.99 26.23
CA THR A 227 3.58 -33.14 27.13
C THR A 227 4.80 -34.07 26.97
N PRO A 228 5.22 -34.79 28.02
CA PRO A 228 6.57 -35.36 28.11
C PRO A 228 6.70 -36.82 27.64
N TYR A 229 7.96 -37.22 27.50
CA TYR A 229 8.53 -38.57 27.39
C TYR A 229 7.66 -39.77 27.77
N ARG A 230 7.68 -40.80 26.93
CA ARG A 230 7.61 -42.21 27.35
C ARG A 230 8.54 -43.03 26.45
N ALA A 231 9.48 -43.75 27.06
CA ALA A 231 10.50 -44.52 26.35
C ALA A 231 10.27 -46.04 26.49
N LEU A 232 11.02 -46.76 25.64
CA LEU A 232 11.51 -48.15 25.69
C LEU A 232 10.74 -49.22 24.87
N PRO A 233 11.40 -50.30 24.40
CA PRO A 233 12.86 -50.56 24.26
C PRO A 233 13.29 -51.02 22.84
N ASP A 234 14.55 -51.45 22.72
CA ASP A 234 15.27 -51.81 21.48
C ASP A 234 14.96 -53.20 20.87
N SER A 235 14.93 -53.26 19.53
CA SER A 235 15.10 -54.43 18.63
C SER A 235 14.73 -53.97 17.21
N GLU A 236 15.48 -54.15 16.13
CA GLU A 236 16.74 -54.88 15.84
C GLU A 236 17.52 -54.11 14.74
N LEU A 237 18.82 -54.36 14.61
CA LEU A 237 19.52 -54.03 13.36
C LEU A 237 19.02 -54.98 12.26
N ASP A 238 18.91 -54.49 11.03
CA ASP A 238 19.54 -55.25 9.95
C ASP A 238 20.15 -54.36 8.88
N THR A 239 21.27 -54.81 8.33
CA THR A 239 22.15 -54.04 7.46
C THR A 239 22.30 -54.77 6.13
N PHE A 240 21.70 -54.25 5.06
CA PHE A 240 21.94 -54.79 3.71
C PHE A 240 22.36 -53.71 2.72
N THR A 241 23.68 -53.58 2.56
CA THR A 241 24.31 -53.00 1.39
C THR A 241 24.42 -54.02 0.25
N ARG A 242 24.49 -53.49 -0.99
CA ARG A 242 25.17 -54.03 -2.20
C ARG A 242 24.24 -54.48 -3.34
N GLY A 243 24.52 -53.94 -4.53
CA GLY A 243 23.79 -54.20 -5.78
C GLY A 243 24.23 -53.24 -6.89
N THR A 244 25.50 -53.32 -7.31
CA THR A 244 26.06 -52.61 -8.48
C THR A 244 25.74 -53.33 -9.80
N GLU A 245 25.73 -52.58 -10.91
CA GLU A 245 26.24 -52.89 -12.28
C GLU A 245 25.31 -52.46 -13.45
N GLY A 246 25.92 -52.17 -14.61
CA GLY A 246 25.26 -51.76 -15.88
C GLY A 246 25.24 -50.24 -16.12
N SER A 247 26.34 -49.55 -16.46
CA SER A 247 27.16 -49.60 -17.70
C SER A 247 26.44 -49.13 -18.98
N GLN A 248 26.92 -47.99 -19.52
CA GLN A 248 27.26 -47.73 -20.95
C GLN A 248 26.12 -47.77 -22.01
N ASP A 249 26.10 -47.00 -23.11
CA ASP A 249 26.99 -45.99 -23.73
C ASP A 249 26.15 -45.21 -24.80
N ASN A 250 26.58 -44.21 -25.59
CA ASN A 250 27.88 -43.58 -25.91
C ASN A 250 27.67 -42.12 -26.45
N GLN A 251 28.77 -41.43 -26.81
CA GLN A 251 28.97 -40.37 -27.85
C GLN A 251 27.91 -39.25 -28.06
N GLU A 252 28.18 -37.94 -27.98
CA GLU A 252 29.37 -37.11 -28.33
C GLU A 252 29.66 -37.01 -29.85
N LEU A 253 29.40 -35.83 -30.45
CA LEU A 253 30.23 -35.22 -31.50
C LEU A 253 29.87 -33.72 -31.73
N ASP A 254 30.77 -32.92 -31.17
CA ASP A 254 31.12 -31.49 -31.26
C ASP A 254 30.72 -30.55 -32.44
N PRO A 255 30.99 -29.23 -32.29
CA PRO A 255 30.46 -28.14 -33.13
C PRO A 255 31.48 -27.57 -34.16
N ALA A 256 31.02 -26.66 -35.03
CA ALA A 256 31.88 -25.64 -35.63
C ALA A 256 31.13 -24.33 -35.96
N PRO A 257 31.75 -23.15 -35.80
CA PRO A 257 31.18 -21.85 -36.17
C PRO A 257 31.60 -21.42 -37.59
N ASN A 258 31.02 -20.34 -38.11
CA ASN A 258 31.79 -19.46 -39.00
C ASN A 258 31.30 -18.00 -38.98
N LYS A 259 32.21 -17.08 -39.31
CA LYS A 259 32.04 -15.62 -39.15
C LYS A 259 32.59 -14.90 -40.38
N ALA A 260 31.87 -13.86 -40.82
CA ALA A 260 32.29 -12.77 -41.72
C ALA A 260 32.71 -13.09 -43.18
N LEU A 261 32.10 -12.37 -44.13
CA LEU A 261 32.78 -11.25 -44.78
C LEU A 261 31.78 -10.23 -45.35
N GLN A 262 32.23 -8.99 -45.58
CA GLN A 262 31.54 -7.93 -46.34
C GLN A 262 31.94 -8.01 -47.82
N THR A 263 31.12 -7.47 -48.72
CA THR A 263 31.50 -6.43 -49.71
C THR A 263 30.26 -5.87 -50.42
N ASP A 264 30.42 -4.71 -51.05
CA ASP A 264 29.39 -3.78 -51.52
C ASP A 264 28.82 -4.04 -52.95
N ASP A 265 28.15 -2.99 -53.47
CA ASP A 265 27.80 -2.68 -54.88
C ASP A 265 26.54 -3.28 -55.52
N SER A 266 25.44 -2.51 -55.46
CA SER A 266 24.66 -2.02 -56.61
C SER A 266 23.69 -0.91 -56.21
#